data_AF-A0A291N6M2-F1
#
_entry.id   AF-A0A291N6M2-F1
#
_cell.length_a   1.000
_cell.length_b   1.000
_cell.length_c   1.000
_cell.angle_alpha   90.00
_cell.angle_beta   90.00
_cell.angle_gamma   90.00
#
_symmetry.space_group_name_H-M   'P 1'
#
loop_
_entity.id
_entity.type
_entity.pdbx_description
1 polymer ?
#
loop_
_entity_poly.entity_id
_entity_poly.type
_entity_poly.pdbx_seq_one_letter_code
_entity_poly.pdbx_strand_id
1 'polypeptide(L)'
;MANALTPFEALQLALERAKSQTRFAMICGVGQPAVSKWLQSGKRLPAGHVLAVEAATKVSRHLLRPDLYPPPQNAKAYEPGEECGPILSGIEKGVACDQQPKMQRKDVA
;
A
#
# COMPACT_ATOMS: atom_id res chain seq x y z
N MET A 1 -3.69 -27.46 -2.32
CA MET A 1 -3.11 -27.38 -3.68
C MET A 1 -2.71 -25.94 -3.89
N ALA A 2 -1.42 -25.63 -3.73
CA ALA A 2 -0.89 -24.29 -3.86
C ALA A 2 -1.07 -23.85 -5.32
N ASN A 3 -1.94 -22.87 -5.55
CA ASN A 3 -2.29 -22.42 -6.88
C ASN A 3 -1.05 -21.76 -7.51
N ALA A 4 -0.41 -22.46 -8.44
CA ALA A 4 0.82 -22.05 -9.13
C ALA A 4 0.54 -20.98 -10.19
N LEU A 5 -0.30 -19.99 -9.86
CA LEU A 5 -0.54 -18.85 -10.75
C LEU A 5 0.72 -18.01 -10.80
N THR A 6 1.21 -17.80 -12.01
CA THR A 6 2.28 -16.83 -12.21
C THR A 6 1.79 -15.43 -11.85
N PRO A 7 2.69 -14.52 -11.43
CA PRO A 7 2.34 -13.13 -11.14
C PRO A 7 1.65 -12.41 -12.30
N PHE A 8 1.96 -12.82 -13.53
CA PHE A 8 1.31 -12.31 -14.74
C PHE A 8 -0.12 -12.82 -14.87
N GLU A 9 -0.36 -14.12 -14.67
CA GLU A 9 -1.72 -14.67 -14.65
C GLU A 9 -2.55 -14.08 -13.52
N ALA A 10 -1.95 -13.81 -12.35
CA ALA A 10 -2.63 -13.11 -11.26
C ALA A 10 -3.07 -11.69 -11.65
N LEU A 11 -2.26 -10.98 -12.45
CA LEU A 11 -2.62 -9.68 -13.00
C LEU A 11 -3.75 -9.79 -14.02
N GLN A 12 -3.71 -10.80 -14.90
CA GLN A 12 -4.79 -11.06 -15.85
C GLN A 12 -6.10 -11.40 -15.13
N LEU A 13 -6.04 -12.24 -14.10
CA LEU A 13 -7.20 -12.57 -13.26
C LEU A 13 -7.77 -11.32 -12.59
N ALA A 14 -6.92 -10.44 -12.07
CA ALA A 14 -7.38 -9.17 -11.49
C ALA A 14 -8.07 -8.28 -12.54
N LEU A 15 -7.58 -8.28 -13.77
CA LEU A 15 -8.18 -7.56 -14.89
C LEU A 15 -9.55 -8.13 -15.27
N GLU A 16 -9.69 -9.46 -15.34
CA GLU A 16 -10.96 -10.15 -15.59
C GLU A 16 -11.98 -9.85 -14.49
N ARG A 17 -11.56 -9.86 -13.22
CA ARG A 17 -12.40 -9.48 -12.07
C ARG A 17 -12.85 -8.02 -12.15
N ALA A 18 -11.98 -7.13 -12.64
CA ALA A 18 -12.32 -5.73 -12.90
C ALA A 18 -13.23 -5.56 -14.13
N LYS A 19 -13.37 -6.59 -14.99
CA LYS A 19 -14.17 -6.66 -16.24
C LYS A 19 -13.66 -5.81 -17.40
N SER A 20 -12.90 -4.75 -17.15
CA SER A 20 -12.41 -3.84 -18.19
C SER A 20 -11.08 -3.21 -17.80
N GLN A 21 -10.20 -3.03 -18.81
CA GLN A 21 -8.92 -2.32 -18.65
C GLN A 21 -9.12 -0.88 -18.18
N THR A 22 -10.13 -0.18 -18.69
CA THR A 22 -10.41 1.20 -18.30
C THR A 22 -10.84 1.27 -16.83
N ARG A 23 -11.69 0.35 -16.39
CA ARG A 23 -12.13 0.27 -14.99
C ARG A 23 -10.98 -0.08 -14.05
N PHE A 24 -10.13 -1.01 -14.48
CA PHE A 24 -8.91 -1.37 -13.73
C PHE A 24 -7.94 -0.19 -13.60
N ALA A 25 -7.78 0.59 -14.67
CA ALA A 25 -6.97 1.81 -14.67
C ALA A 25 -7.52 2.85 -13.68
N MET A 26 -8.84 3.05 -13.65
CA MET A 26 -9.51 3.93 -12.67
C MET A 26 -9.29 3.48 -11.22
N ILE A 27 -9.40 2.17 -10.94
CA ILE A 27 -9.12 1.60 -9.62
C ILE A 27 -7.68 1.89 -9.19
N CYS A 28 -6.73 1.77 -10.13
CA CYS A 28 -5.33 2.07 -9.89
C CYS A 28 -5.02 3.58 -9.91
N GLY A 29 -5.96 4.45 -10.29
CA GLY A 29 -5.70 5.88 -10.47
C GLY A 29 -4.71 6.20 -11.60
N VAL A 30 -4.59 5.34 -12.61
CA VAL A 30 -3.70 5.51 -13.76
C VAL A 30 -4.49 5.58 -15.07
N GLY A 31 -3.82 5.99 -16.16
CA GLY A 31 -4.38 5.89 -17.50
C GLY A 31 -4.39 4.44 -18.03
N GLN A 32 -5.39 4.10 -18.84
CA GLN A 32 -5.44 2.82 -19.58
C GLN A 32 -4.15 2.44 -20.33
N PRO A 33 -3.39 3.35 -20.98
CA PRO A 33 -2.13 2.98 -21.63
C PRO A 33 -1.06 2.47 -20.65
N ALA A 34 -1.09 2.89 -19.37
CA ALA A 34 -0.17 2.36 -18.36
C ALA A 34 -0.46 0.88 -18.09
N VAL A 35 -1.75 0.52 -17.98
CA VAL A 35 -2.21 -0.87 -17.81
C VAL A 35 -1.80 -1.72 -19.02
N SER A 36 -2.02 -1.21 -20.23
CA SER A 36 -1.60 -1.89 -21.47
C SER A 36 -0.08 -2.13 -21.49
N LYS A 37 0.72 -1.13 -21.11
CA LYS A 37 2.18 -1.25 -21.02
C LYS A 37 2.61 -2.32 -20.01
N TRP A 38 1.92 -2.46 -18.88
CA TRP A 38 2.21 -3.53 -17.90
C TRP A 38 1.95 -4.91 -18.49
N LEU A 39 0.82 -5.09 -19.19
CA LEU A 39 0.46 -6.33 -19.86
C LEU A 39 1.45 -6.68 -20.99
N GLN A 40 1.81 -5.71 -21.83
CA GLN A 40 2.71 -5.92 -22.97
C GLN A 40 4.16 -6.19 -22.56
N SER A 41 4.65 -5.50 -21.52
CA SER A 41 6.02 -5.68 -21.04
C SER A 41 6.20 -6.94 -20.18
N GLY A 42 5.11 -7.68 -19.90
CA GLY A 42 5.11 -8.79 -18.94
C GLY A 42 5.57 -8.36 -17.54
N LYS A 43 5.56 -7.05 -17.24
CA LYS A 43 6.01 -6.52 -15.96
C LYS A 43 4.94 -6.76 -14.91
N ARG A 44 5.41 -7.06 -13.71
CA ARG A 44 4.56 -7.20 -12.53
C ARG A 44 3.87 -5.87 -12.20
N LEU A 45 2.74 -5.96 -11.51
CA LEU A 45 2.02 -4.80 -10.99
C LEU A 45 2.95 -3.95 -10.11
N PRO A 46 3.03 -2.61 -10.30
CA PRO A 46 3.81 -1.76 -9.43
C PRO A 46 3.32 -1.82 -7.98
N ALA A 47 4.25 -1.80 -7.02
CA ALA A 47 3.95 -2.03 -5.60
C ALA A 47 2.85 -1.12 -5.03
N GLY A 48 2.81 0.15 -5.45
CA GLY A 48 1.83 1.13 -4.97
C GLY A 48 0.37 0.79 -5.31
N HIS A 49 0.12 -0.02 -6.33
CA HIS A 49 -1.24 -0.35 -6.78
C HIS A 49 -1.74 -1.69 -6.22
N VAL A 50 -0.89 -2.48 -5.55
CA VAL A 50 -1.23 -3.84 -5.11
C VAL A 50 -2.41 -3.83 -4.14
N LEU A 51 -2.42 -2.91 -3.17
CA LEU A 51 -3.48 -2.83 -2.16
C LEU A 51 -4.81 -2.33 -2.77
N ALA A 52 -4.75 -1.36 -3.68
CA ALA A 52 -5.92 -0.86 -4.38
C ALA A 52 -6.57 -1.97 -5.25
N VAL A 53 -5.75 -2.73 -5.96
CA VAL A 53 -6.19 -3.87 -6.77
C VAL A 53 -6.77 -4.98 -5.89
N GLU A 54 -6.13 -5.33 -4.78
CA GLU A 54 -6.66 -6.34 -3.85
C GLU A 54 -8.03 -5.94 -3.29
N ALA A 55 -8.19 -4.68 -2.87
CA ALA A 55 -9.45 -4.17 -2.32
C ALA A 55 -10.61 -4.29 -3.34
N ALA A 56 -10.34 -3.96 -4.60
CA ALA A 56 -11.35 -3.94 -5.65
C ALA A 56 -11.62 -5.31 -6.30
N THR A 57 -10.56 -6.11 -6.53
CA THR A 57 -10.64 -7.37 -7.30
C THR A 57 -10.70 -8.62 -6.42
N LYS A 58 -10.38 -8.49 -5.13
CA LYS A 58 -10.24 -9.59 -4.16
C LYS A 58 -9.18 -10.63 -4.52
N VAL A 59 -8.25 -10.30 -5.43
CA VAL A 59 -7.08 -11.14 -5.71
C VAL A 59 -6.03 -10.89 -4.63
N SER A 60 -5.56 -11.96 -3.97
CA SER A 60 -4.59 -11.86 -2.89
C SER A 60 -3.29 -11.21 -3.35
N ARG A 61 -2.79 -10.26 -2.55
CA ARG A 61 -1.49 -9.58 -2.78
C ARG A 61 -0.31 -10.55 -2.96
N HIS A 62 -0.37 -11.72 -2.32
CA HIS A 62 0.64 -12.77 -2.39
C HIS A 62 0.80 -13.34 -3.81
N LEU A 63 -0.27 -13.34 -4.62
CA LEU A 63 -0.23 -13.81 -6.00
C LEU A 63 0.30 -12.72 -6.93
N LEU A 64 -0.08 -11.47 -6.70
CA LEU A 64 0.35 -10.31 -7.51
C LEU A 64 1.85 -10.02 -7.34
N ARG A 65 2.34 -9.98 -6.09
CA ARG A 65 3.74 -9.75 -5.75
C ARG A 65 4.20 -10.65 -4.59
N PRO A 66 4.53 -11.93 -4.87
CA PRO A 66 5.06 -12.84 -3.85
C PRO A 66 6.41 -12.39 -3.25
N ASP A 67 7.16 -11.55 -3.96
CA ASP A 67 8.44 -10.98 -3.47
C ASP A 67 8.26 -9.93 -2.37
N LEU A 68 7.18 -9.14 -2.39
CA LEU A 68 6.89 -8.18 -1.31
C LEU A 68 5.98 -8.77 -0.24
N TYR A 69 5.10 -9.69 -0.65
CA TYR A 69 4.11 -10.29 0.21
C TYR A 69 4.26 -11.81 0.16
N PRO A 70 5.29 -12.39 0.79
CA PRO A 70 5.40 -13.83 0.90
C PRO A 70 4.16 -14.40 1.63
N PRO A 71 3.69 -15.61 1.27
CA PRO A 71 2.56 -16.22 1.96
C PRO A 71 2.89 -16.44 3.45
N PRO A 72 1.89 -16.38 4.34
CA PRO A 72 2.08 -16.43 5.79
C PRO A 72 2.64 -17.76 6.33
N GLN A 73 2.94 -18.73 5.46
CA GLN A 73 3.59 -20.00 5.79
C GLN A 73 4.98 -19.80 6.41
N ASN A 74 5.61 -18.65 6.12
CA ASN A 74 6.91 -18.26 6.68
C ASN A 74 6.83 -16.92 7.42
N ALA A 75 5.62 -16.49 7.82
CA ALA A 75 5.52 -15.50 8.88
C ALA A 75 5.98 -16.22 10.14
N LYS A 76 7.31 -16.23 10.34
CA LYS A 76 7.93 -16.61 11.60
C LYS A 76 7.06 -15.97 12.67
N ALA A 77 6.36 -16.81 13.45
CA ALA A 77 5.63 -16.32 14.59
C ALA A 77 6.63 -15.42 15.31
N TYR A 78 6.37 -14.11 15.31
CA TYR A 78 7.08 -13.24 16.19
C TYR A 78 6.61 -13.70 17.55
N GLU A 79 7.35 -14.64 18.13
CA GLU A 79 7.26 -14.94 19.54
C GLU A 79 7.45 -13.57 20.20
N PRO A 80 6.46 -13.03 20.92
CA PRO A 80 6.62 -11.81 21.69
C PRO A 80 7.55 -12.13 22.86
N GLY A 81 8.82 -12.38 22.55
CA GLY A 81 9.92 -12.52 23.48
C GLY A 81 10.57 -11.17 23.62
N GLU A 82 10.34 -10.58 24.80
CA GLU A 82 11.02 -9.41 25.35
C GLU A 82 10.44 -8.06 24.90
N GLU A 83 9.38 -7.67 25.62
CA GLU A 83 9.08 -6.31 26.05
C GLU A 83 9.25 -5.22 24.98
N CYS A 84 8.15 -4.87 24.29
CA CYS A 84 8.02 -3.48 23.83
C CYS A 84 8.04 -2.60 25.08
N GLY A 85 9.25 -2.19 25.50
CA GLY A 85 9.42 -1.17 26.51
C GLY A 85 8.55 0.04 26.16
N PRO A 86 7.96 0.71 27.15
CA PRO A 86 7.00 1.76 26.91
C PRO A 86 7.65 2.89 26.07
N ILE A 87 7.28 3.02 24.80
CA ILE A 87 7.69 4.14 23.93
C ILE A 87 7.29 5.49 24.55
N LEU A 88 6.34 5.48 25.51
CA LEU A 88 5.71 6.67 26.08
C LEU A 88 5.94 6.90 27.58
N SER A 89 6.72 6.08 28.31
CA SER A 89 6.92 6.34 29.76
C SER A 89 7.91 7.48 30.07
N GLY A 90 8.36 8.23 29.06
CA GLY A 90 9.35 9.30 29.20
C GLY A 90 8.87 10.70 28.78
N ILE A 91 7.60 10.90 28.42
CA ILE A 91 7.08 12.24 28.07
C ILE A 91 6.44 12.90 29.29
N GLU A 92 7.22 13.09 30.35
CA GLU A 92 6.85 13.96 31.48
C GLU A 92 7.54 15.33 31.42
N LYS A 93 8.12 15.69 30.27
CA LYS A 93 8.60 17.05 30.05
C LYS A 93 7.55 17.78 29.23
N GLY A 94 6.66 18.48 29.94
CA GLY A 94 5.86 19.55 29.35
C GLY A 94 6.76 20.43 28.52
N VAL A 95 6.59 20.38 27.20
CA VAL A 95 7.23 21.32 26.29
C VAL A 95 6.58 22.66 26.57
N ALA A 96 7.23 23.50 27.37
CA ALA A 96 6.89 24.90 27.48
C ALA A 96 7.20 25.55 26.12
N CYS A 97 6.24 25.51 25.21
CA CYS A 97 6.25 26.39 24.04
C CYS A 97 5.96 27.82 24.52
N ASP A 98 6.99 28.47 25.08
CA ASP A 98 7.04 29.92 25.22
C ASP A 98 7.27 30.54 23.83
N GLN A 99 6.21 30.55 23.03
CA GLN A 99 6.13 31.36 21.82
C GLN A 99 4.87 32.20 21.98
N GLN A 100 4.99 33.34 22.66
CA GLN A 100 3.97 34.37 22.62
C GLN A 100 3.75 34.78 21.14
N PRO A 101 2.56 34.63 20.57
CA PRO A 101 2.28 35.15 19.25
C PRO A 101 2.32 36.68 19.33
N LYS A 102 3.37 37.30 18.75
CA LYS A 102 3.47 38.75 18.61
C LYS A 102 2.45 39.21 17.56
N MET A 103 1.26 39.55 18.01
CA MET A 103 0.22 40.13 17.17
C MET A 103 0.60 41.59 16.88
N GLN A 104 1.32 41.85 15.79
CA GLN A 104 1.46 43.21 15.29
C GLN A 104 0.14 43.60 14.63
N ARG A 105 -0.65 44.41 15.33
CA ARG A 105 -1.71 45.22 14.71
C ARG A 105 -1.03 46.16 13.73
N LYS A 106 -1.23 45.93 12.43
CA LYS A 106 -0.97 46.93 11.40
C LYS A 106 -2.22 47.78 11.31
N ASP A 107 -2.28 48.84 12.10
CA ASP A 107 -3.30 49.87 11.94
C ASP A 107 -3.19 50.45 10.53
N VAL A 108 -4.33 50.44 9.85
CA VAL A 108 -4.54 51.07 8.54
C VAL A 108 -4.80 52.55 8.82
N ALA A 109 -4.05 53.43 8.17
CA ALA A 109 -4.33 54.86 8.03
C ALA A 109 -3.93 55.26 6.61
#